data_AF-A0A943N1T3-F1
#
_entry.id   AF-A0A943N1T3-F1
#
_cell.length_a   1.000
_cell.length_b   1.000
_cell.length_c   1.000
_cell.angle_alpha   90.00
_cell.angle_beta   90.00
_cell.angle_gamma   90.00
#
_symmetry.space_group_name_H-M   'P 1'
#
loop_
_entity.id
_entity.type
_entity.pdbx_description
1 polymer ?
#
loop_
_entity_poly.entity_id
_entity_poly.type
_entity_poly.pdbx_seq_one_letter_code
_entity_poly.pdbx_strand_id
1 'polypeptide(L)'
;MGRGNVCVTGQYEGLFYIDNDDINVYRRDAPDGDGPEHRLLRDLDYSELTGGGWCFDEHESRYEEEDILECFMDSFGRMFPSFSRVQGDVWIRTGAYGDYDRRVIMENSLFYIAVQDNQWSVAVELIQKEGPYDNRLSGLQARHYQRYLEGMKKCLLERLPSIGTYGGAWTSGCIKREELAG
;
A
#
# COMPACT_ATOMS: atom_id res chain seq x y z
N MET A 1 -7.51 18.24 -13.90
CA MET A 1 -6.04 18.07 -13.81
C MET A 1 -5.81 16.74 -13.11
N GLY A 2 -4.95 15.86 -13.63
CA GLY A 2 -4.67 14.58 -12.98
C GLY A 2 -4.08 14.79 -11.58
N ARG A 3 -4.37 13.90 -10.65
CA ARG A 3 -3.72 13.88 -9.33
C ARG A 3 -2.33 13.30 -9.54
N GLY A 4 -1.29 13.96 -9.04
CA GLY A 4 0.06 13.39 -9.04
C GLY A 4 0.16 12.24 -8.05
N ASN A 5 1.22 11.43 -8.18
CA ASN A 5 1.47 10.32 -7.28
C ASN A 5 1.52 10.79 -5.82
N VAL A 6 0.87 10.03 -4.93
CA VAL A 6 1.02 10.15 -3.47
C VAL A 6 2.49 10.14 -3.11
N CYS A 7 2.93 11.10 -2.30
CA CYS A 7 4.32 11.20 -1.86
C CYS A 7 4.40 11.61 -0.39
N VAL A 8 5.55 11.29 0.19
CA VAL A 8 5.94 11.68 1.55
C VAL A 8 6.94 12.82 1.51
N THR A 9 7.00 13.62 2.58
CA THR A 9 7.77 14.88 2.59
C THR A 9 8.71 15.02 3.77
N GLY A 10 8.51 14.23 4.83
CA GLY A 10 9.39 14.19 5.99
C GLY A 10 10.74 13.55 5.69
N GLN A 11 11.72 13.88 6.51
CA GLN A 11 13.11 13.46 6.32
C GLN A 11 13.29 11.94 6.46
N TYR A 12 12.49 11.32 7.32
CA TYR A 12 12.55 9.90 7.64
C TYR A 12 11.24 9.21 7.22
N GLU A 13 10.78 9.52 6.02
CA GLU A 13 9.56 8.94 5.43
C GLU A 13 9.85 8.25 4.11
N GLY A 14 9.09 7.22 3.82
CA GLY A 14 9.13 6.54 2.53
C GLY A 14 7.82 5.81 2.27
N LEU A 15 7.68 5.27 1.07
CA LEU A 15 6.46 4.57 0.68
C LEU A 15 6.75 3.52 -0.40
N PHE A 16 5.81 2.59 -0.54
CA PHE A 16 5.71 1.69 -1.69
C PHE A 16 4.27 1.72 -2.22
N TYR A 17 4.10 1.36 -3.49
CA TYR A 17 2.78 1.26 -4.11
C TYR A 17 2.40 -0.20 -4.33
N ILE A 18 1.16 -0.54 -4.03
CA ILE A 18 0.52 -1.79 -4.44
C ILE A 18 -0.31 -1.47 -5.67
N ASP A 19 0.03 -2.06 -6.82
CA ASP A 19 -0.63 -1.76 -8.07
C ASP A 19 -2.09 -2.21 -8.04
N ASN A 20 -2.99 -1.45 -8.66
CA ASN A 20 -4.38 -1.87 -8.80
C ASN A 20 -4.52 -3.16 -9.62
N ASP A 21 -3.53 -3.52 -10.44
CA ASP A 21 -3.44 -4.81 -11.10
C ASP A 21 -3.35 -5.99 -10.12
N ASP A 22 -2.83 -5.77 -8.90
CA ASP A 22 -2.76 -6.73 -7.80
C ASP A 22 -4.00 -6.75 -6.89
N ILE A 23 -4.88 -5.75 -7.01
CA ILE A 23 -6.00 -5.53 -6.09
C ILE A 23 -7.34 -5.73 -6.78
N ASN A 24 -7.50 -5.15 -7.97
CA ASN A 24 -8.78 -5.07 -8.64
C ASN A 24 -9.19 -6.46 -9.17
N VAL A 25 -10.31 -6.94 -8.67
CA VAL A 25 -10.95 -8.18 -9.10
C VAL A 25 -12.07 -7.85 -10.09
N TYR A 26 -12.11 -8.60 -11.17
CA TYR A 26 -13.17 -8.58 -12.16
C TYR A 26 -13.93 -9.89 -12.12
N ARG A 27 -15.24 -9.78 -12.31
CA ARG A 27 -16.19 -10.88 -12.30
C ARG A 27 -16.80 -11.09 -13.68
N ARG A 28 -16.98 -12.34 -14.08
CA ARG A 28 -17.74 -12.73 -15.28
C ARG A 28 -18.79 -13.77 -14.90
N ASP A 29 -20.02 -13.54 -15.34
CA ASP A 29 -21.08 -14.53 -15.17
C ASP A 29 -20.81 -15.75 -16.06
N ALA A 30 -20.80 -16.95 -15.46
CA ALA A 30 -20.66 -18.18 -16.24
C ALA A 30 -21.96 -18.46 -17.01
N PRO A 31 -21.88 -18.82 -18.31
CA PRO A 31 -23.07 -19.08 -19.12
C PRO A 31 -23.87 -20.30 -18.64
N ASP A 32 -23.23 -21.25 -17.96
CA ASP A 32 -23.79 -22.58 -17.65
C ASP A 32 -24.13 -22.80 -16.17
N GLY A 33 -24.12 -21.75 -15.33
CA GLY A 33 -24.58 -21.83 -13.94
C GLY A 33 -23.55 -22.32 -12.92
N ASP A 34 -22.28 -22.49 -13.29
CA ASP A 34 -21.16 -22.90 -12.41
C ASP A 34 -20.67 -21.80 -11.45
N GLY A 35 -21.51 -20.80 -11.17
CA GLY A 35 -21.15 -19.62 -10.38
C GLY A 35 -20.30 -18.61 -11.17
N PRO A 36 -20.18 -17.37 -10.67
CA PRO A 36 -19.37 -16.36 -11.33
C PRO A 36 -17.87 -16.70 -11.25
N GLU A 37 -17.14 -16.38 -12.31
CA GLU A 37 -15.69 -16.44 -12.36
C GLU A 37 -15.10 -15.12 -11.87
N HIS A 38 -14.03 -15.18 -11.06
CA HIS A 38 -13.31 -14.03 -10.53
C HIS A 38 -11.85 -14.09 -10.93
N ARG A 39 -11.30 -12.99 -11.45
CA ARG A 39 -9.88 -12.87 -11.84
C ARG A 39 -9.34 -11.50 -11.47
N LEU A 40 -8.05 -11.44 -11.12
CA LEU A 40 -7.36 -10.17 -10.92
C LEU A 40 -7.20 -9.44 -12.25
N LEU A 41 -7.14 -8.12 -12.19
CA LEU A 41 -6.91 -7.26 -13.35
C LEU A 41 -5.62 -7.64 -14.09
N ARG A 42 -4.54 -7.99 -13.36
CA ARG A 42 -3.31 -8.51 -13.98
C ARG A 42 -3.51 -9.71 -14.89
N ASP A 43 -4.46 -10.58 -14.54
CA ASP A 43 -4.67 -11.84 -15.23
C ASP A 43 -5.55 -11.70 -16.48
N LEU A 44 -6.08 -10.49 -16.71
CA LEU A 44 -6.90 -10.16 -17.86
C LEU A 44 -6.09 -9.38 -18.90
N ASP A 45 -6.20 -9.82 -20.15
CA ASP A 45 -5.65 -9.04 -21.25
C ASP A 45 -6.60 -7.89 -21.70
N TYR A 46 -6.06 -6.99 -22.52
CA TYR A 46 -6.82 -5.85 -23.02
C TYR A 46 -8.09 -6.24 -23.79
N SER A 47 -8.06 -7.35 -24.51
CA SER A 47 -9.21 -7.83 -25.29
C SER A 47 -10.30 -8.40 -24.39
N GLU A 48 -9.93 -9.07 -23.30
CA GLU A 48 -10.86 -9.54 -22.28
C GLU A 48 -11.54 -8.38 -21.56
N LEU A 49 -10.77 -7.38 -21.12
CA LEU A 49 -11.29 -6.20 -20.41
C LEU A 49 -12.24 -5.36 -21.25
N THR A 50 -11.93 -5.21 -22.55
CA THR A 50 -12.75 -4.39 -23.47
C THR A 50 -13.86 -5.17 -24.16
N GLY A 51 -13.85 -6.51 -24.05
CA GLY A 51 -14.83 -7.40 -24.66
C GLY A 51 -16.22 -7.38 -24.01
N GLY A 52 -16.39 -6.68 -22.88
CA GLY A 52 -17.68 -6.47 -22.20
C GLY A 52 -18.19 -7.67 -21.40
N GLY A 53 -17.43 -8.76 -21.32
CA GLY A 53 -17.78 -9.95 -20.54
C GLY A 53 -17.36 -9.88 -19.07
N TRP A 54 -16.46 -8.97 -18.71
CA TRP A 54 -15.95 -8.78 -17.36
C TRP A 54 -16.47 -7.48 -16.77
N CYS A 55 -16.92 -7.51 -15.51
CA CYS A 55 -17.31 -6.33 -14.75
C CYS A 55 -16.43 -6.18 -13.51
N PHE A 56 -16.08 -4.95 -13.16
CA PHE A 56 -15.33 -4.67 -11.94
C PHE A 56 -16.16 -5.10 -10.72
N ASP A 57 -15.55 -5.87 -9.83
CA ASP A 57 -16.16 -6.34 -8.59
C ASP A 57 -15.58 -5.57 -7.41
N GLU A 58 -16.28 -4.53 -6.98
CA GLU A 58 -15.87 -3.67 -5.86
C GLU A 58 -15.74 -4.46 -4.55
N HIS A 59 -16.60 -5.46 -4.33
CA HIS A 59 -16.62 -6.23 -3.09
C HIS A 59 -15.39 -7.13 -2.98
N GLU A 60 -15.11 -7.88 -4.04
CA GLU A 60 -13.96 -8.77 -4.09
C GLU A 60 -12.64 -7.99 -4.16
N SER A 61 -12.60 -6.85 -4.87
CA SER A 61 -11.42 -5.98 -4.88
C SER A 61 -11.09 -5.45 -3.49
N ARG A 62 -12.12 -5.07 -2.73
CA ARG A 62 -11.94 -4.62 -1.35
C ARG A 62 -11.45 -5.76 -0.44
N TYR A 63 -11.95 -6.98 -0.63
CA TYR A 63 -11.45 -8.13 0.12
C TYR A 63 -10.01 -8.47 -0.20
N GLU A 64 -9.61 -8.39 -1.47
CA GLU A 64 -8.22 -8.61 -1.88
C GLU A 64 -7.29 -7.55 -1.27
N GLU A 65 -7.67 -6.26 -1.30
CA GLU A 65 -6.91 -5.20 -0.63
C GLU A 65 -6.77 -5.47 0.87
N GLU A 66 -7.87 -5.82 1.54
CA GLU A 66 -7.89 -6.14 2.97
C GLU A 66 -7.00 -7.35 3.29
N ASP A 67 -7.05 -8.43 2.50
CA ASP A 67 -6.18 -9.61 2.66
C ASP A 67 -4.69 -9.27 2.49
N ILE A 68 -4.35 -8.48 1.47
CA ILE A 68 -2.97 -8.02 1.24
C ILE A 68 -2.46 -7.22 2.44
N LEU A 69 -3.26 -6.27 2.93
CA LEU A 69 -2.88 -5.44 4.08
C LEU A 69 -2.81 -6.24 5.38
N GLU A 70 -3.70 -7.21 5.59
CA GLU A 70 -3.67 -8.12 6.73
C GLU A 70 -2.39 -8.98 6.73
N CYS A 71 -2.04 -9.59 5.59
CA CYS A 71 -0.80 -10.33 5.41
C CYS A 71 0.43 -9.45 5.72
N PHE A 72 0.45 -8.24 5.16
CA PHE A 72 1.51 -7.26 5.41
C PHE A 72 1.64 -6.92 6.90
N MET A 73 0.53 -6.60 7.58
CA MET A 73 0.54 -6.23 9.00
C MET A 73 1.02 -7.38 9.89
N ASP A 74 0.62 -8.61 9.57
CA ASP A 74 1.05 -9.81 10.29
C ASP A 74 2.55 -10.06 10.15
N SER A 75 3.06 -10.07 8.91
CA SER A 75 4.49 -10.26 8.65
C SER A 75 5.33 -9.13 9.24
N PHE A 76 4.89 -7.88 9.08
CA PHE A 76 5.61 -6.72 9.59
C PHE A 76 5.61 -6.68 11.12
N GLY A 77 4.48 -6.99 11.77
CA GLY A 77 4.36 -7.07 13.22
C GLY A 77 5.24 -8.17 13.83
N ARG A 78 5.37 -9.32 13.16
CA ARG A 78 6.31 -10.39 13.56
C ARG A 78 7.76 -9.93 13.44
N MET A 79 8.10 -9.18 12.39
CA MET A 79 9.47 -8.67 12.16
C MET A 79 9.83 -7.53 13.12
N PHE A 80 8.87 -6.69 13.48
CA PHE A 80 9.06 -5.53 14.36
C PHE A 80 8.00 -5.49 15.47
N PRO A 81 8.23 -6.22 16.58
CA PRO A 81 7.31 -6.23 17.73
C PRO A 81 7.08 -4.86 18.39
N SER A 82 7.85 -3.84 18.03
CA SER A 82 7.64 -2.46 18.45
C SER A 82 6.41 -1.82 17.81
N PHE A 83 5.93 -2.34 16.68
CA PHE A 83 4.71 -1.87 16.02
C PHE A 83 3.50 -2.63 16.51
N SER A 84 2.40 -1.90 16.71
CA SER A 84 1.09 -2.45 16.99
C SER A 84 0.09 -2.00 15.94
N ARG A 85 -0.91 -2.83 15.66
CA ARG A 85 -2.10 -2.42 14.89
C ARG A 85 -2.81 -1.30 15.64
N VAL A 86 -3.32 -0.31 14.91
CA VAL A 86 -4.14 0.74 15.53
C VAL A 86 -5.50 0.18 15.91
N GLN A 87 -6.13 0.77 16.94
CA GLN A 87 -7.49 0.44 17.33
C GLN A 87 -8.46 1.47 16.76
N GLY A 88 -9.44 1.01 16.00
CA GLY A 88 -10.45 1.87 15.37
C GLY A 88 -9.96 2.55 14.08
N ASP A 89 -10.73 3.53 13.64
CA ASP A 89 -10.50 4.22 12.36
C ASP A 89 -9.70 5.51 12.58
N VAL A 90 -8.38 5.42 12.38
CA VAL A 90 -7.43 6.51 12.63
C VAL A 90 -6.96 7.09 11.31
N TRP A 91 -7.23 8.37 11.09
CA TRP A 91 -6.80 9.10 9.89
C TRP A 91 -5.85 10.24 10.25
N ILE A 92 -4.81 10.42 9.45
CA ILE A 92 -3.87 11.54 9.56
C ILE A 92 -3.89 12.41 8.30
N ARG A 93 -3.44 13.65 8.43
CA ARG A 93 -3.42 14.62 7.32
C ARG A 93 -2.26 14.37 6.37
N THR A 94 -2.48 14.67 5.09
CA THR A 94 -1.38 14.87 4.15
C THR A 94 -0.72 16.23 4.38
N GLY A 95 0.41 16.24 5.09
CA GLY A 95 1.12 17.47 5.46
C GLY A 95 0.32 18.38 6.42
N ALA A 96 0.82 19.60 6.65
CA ALA A 96 0.26 20.50 7.66
C ALA A 96 -1.15 21.02 7.35
N TYR A 97 -1.53 21.07 6.07
CA TYR A 97 -2.78 21.68 5.60
C TYR A 97 -3.63 20.78 4.70
N GLY A 98 -3.26 19.51 4.52
CA GLY A 98 -4.01 18.59 3.67
C GLY A 98 -5.22 17.97 4.37
N ASP A 99 -5.96 17.21 3.55
CA ASP A 99 -7.12 16.43 3.97
C ASP A 99 -6.70 15.20 4.80
N TYR A 100 -7.65 14.67 5.57
CA TYR A 100 -7.50 13.40 6.27
C TYR A 100 -7.72 12.25 5.30
N ASP A 101 -6.71 11.93 4.50
CA ASP A 101 -6.78 10.91 3.46
C ASP A 101 -5.78 9.76 3.64
N ARG A 102 -5.06 9.74 4.77
CA ARG A 102 -4.16 8.66 5.16
C ARG A 102 -4.76 7.85 6.30
N ARG A 103 -5.17 6.62 6.02
CA ARG A 103 -5.68 5.68 7.04
C ARG A 103 -4.50 4.96 7.69
N VAL A 104 -4.31 5.16 8.99
CA VAL A 104 -3.25 4.48 9.74
C VAL A 104 -3.66 3.03 9.97
N ILE A 105 -2.75 2.09 9.73
CA ILE A 105 -2.95 0.65 9.93
C ILE A 105 -2.08 0.09 11.06
N MET A 106 -0.88 0.65 11.25
CA MET A 106 0.02 0.30 12.36
C MET A 106 0.76 1.52 12.87
N GLU A 107 1.25 1.47 14.11
CA GLU A 107 2.06 2.53 14.68
C GLU A 107 3.07 2.01 15.71
N ASN A 108 4.10 2.81 15.97
CA ASN A 108 4.92 2.71 17.17
C ASN A 108 5.14 4.10 17.78
N SER A 109 6.09 4.26 18.69
CA SER A 109 6.39 5.57 19.31
C SER A 109 7.01 6.60 18.36
N LEU A 110 7.52 6.19 17.20
CA LEU A 110 8.30 7.02 16.27
C LEU A 110 7.62 7.24 14.91
N PHE A 111 6.80 6.29 14.45
CA PHE A 111 6.24 6.24 13.10
C PHE A 111 4.79 5.76 13.08
N TYR A 112 4.06 6.23 12.07
CA TYR A 112 2.83 5.60 11.57
C TYR A 112 3.16 4.79 10.31
N ILE A 113 2.44 3.69 10.10
CA ILE A 113 2.25 3.10 8.77
C ILE A 113 0.83 3.38 8.35
N ALA A 114 0.67 4.08 7.23
CA ALA A 114 -0.62 4.50 6.71
C ALA A 114 -0.81 4.04 5.26
N VAL A 115 -2.08 3.95 4.84
CA VAL A 115 -2.46 3.68 3.46
C VAL A 115 -3.25 4.84 2.88
N GLN A 116 -3.01 5.15 1.62
CA GLN A 116 -3.64 6.24 0.88
C GLN A 116 -3.95 5.79 -0.55
N ASP A 117 -5.18 6.04 -1.01
CA ASP A 117 -5.56 5.81 -2.40
C ASP A 117 -4.74 6.70 -3.34
N ASN A 118 -4.20 6.09 -4.39
CA ASN A 118 -3.33 6.72 -5.36
C ASN A 118 -3.75 6.40 -6.81
N GLN A 119 -5.05 6.49 -7.14
CA GLN A 119 -5.66 6.36 -8.48
C GLN A 119 -5.39 5.06 -9.27
N TRP A 120 -4.13 4.69 -9.46
CA TRP A 120 -3.63 3.47 -10.10
C TRP A 120 -3.04 2.47 -9.09
N SER A 121 -2.98 2.84 -7.80
CA SER A 121 -2.40 2.00 -6.75
C SER A 121 -2.94 2.37 -5.37
N VAL A 122 -2.62 1.57 -4.36
CA VAL A 122 -2.64 1.97 -2.95
C VAL A 122 -1.22 2.26 -2.49
N ALA A 123 -0.98 3.45 -1.92
CA ALA A 123 0.31 3.81 -1.33
C ALA A 123 0.37 3.31 0.13
N VAL A 124 1.41 2.58 0.49
CA VAL A 124 1.73 2.18 1.87
C VAL A 124 2.89 3.01 2.36
N GLU A 125 2.62 3.94 3.27
CA GLU A 125 3.51 5.00 3.69
C GLU A 125 4.06 4.76 5.10
N LEU A 126 5.37 4.96 5.29
CA LEU A 126 6.01 5.12 6.59
C LEU A 126 6.10 6.63 6.89
N ILE A 127 5.31 7.10 7.84
CA ILE A 127 5.18 8.51 8.19
C ILE A 127 5.84 8.77 9.54
N GLN A 128 6.72 9.76 9.61
CA GLN A 128 7.41 10.12 10.84
C GLN A 128 6.44 10.84 11.78
N LYS A 129 6.42 10.46 13.06
CA LYS A 129 5.67 11.21 14.07
C LYS A 129 6.41 12.49 14.41
N GLU A 130 5.73 13.63 14.32
CA GLU A 130 6.28 14.91 14.72
C GLU A 130 5.65 15.39 16.03
N GLY A 131 6.50 15.85 16.95
CA GLY A 131 6.05 16.66 18.09
C GLY A 131 5.93 18.11 17.64
N PRO A 132 4.94 18.89 18.12
CA PRO A 132 4.63 20.22 17.60
C PRO A 132 5.80 21.22 17.64
N TYR A 133 6.84 20.97 18.46
CA TYR A 133 8.02 21.84 18.59
C TYR A 133 9.29 21.05 18.98
N ASP A 134 9.39 19.76 18.67
CA ASP A 134 10.46 18.91 19.24
C ASP A 134 11.09 17.93 18.24
N ASN A 135 12.40 18.09 18.02
CA ASN A 135 13.23 17.20 17.20
C ASN A 135 13.86 16.05 18.01
N ARG A 136 13.48 15.84 19.28
CA ARG A 136 14.05 14.77 20.12
C ARG A 136 13.93 13.38 19.51
N LEU A 137 12.90 13.13 18.70
CA LEU A 137 12.71 11.84 18.03
C LEU A 137 13.58 11.67 16.78
N SER A 138 14.11 12.75 16.20
CA SER A 138 14.81 12.73 14.91
C SER A 138 16.00 11.76 14.89
N GLY A 139 16.82 11.73 15.94
CA GLY A 139 17.96 10.80 16.04
C GLY A 139 17.54 9.33 16.12
N LEU A 140 16.41 9.04 16.78
CA LEU A 140 15.85 7.69 16.84
C LEU A 140 15.21 7.31 15.51
N GLN A 141 14.47 8.23 14.88
CA GLN A 141 13.86 8.04 13.57
C GLN A 141 14.93 7.77 12.51
N ALA A 142 15.99 8.59 12.46
CA ALA A 142 17.14 8.40 11.56
C ALA A 142 17.76 7.00 11.68
N ARG A 143 17.89 6.50 12.92
CA ARG A 143 18.50 5.20 13.20
C ARG A 143 17.64 4.03 12.71
N HIS A 144 16.31 4.17 12.69
CA HIS A 144 15.40 3.06 12.45
C HIS A 144 14.72 3.08 11.08
N TYR A 145 14.56 4.26 10.49
CA TYR A 145 13.81 4.51 9.25
C TYR A 145 14.15 3.53 8.11
N GLN A 146 15.44 3.44 7.72
CA GLN A 146 15.86 2.56 6.63
C GLN A 146 15.54 1.09 6.91
N ARG A 147 15.70 0.66 8.17
CA ARG A 147 15.38 -0.71 8.58
C ARG A 147 13.88 -1.00 8.49
N TYR A 148 13.04 -0.04 8.87
CA TYR A 148 11.59 -0.19 8.75
C TYR A 148 11.13 -0.19 7.29
N LEU A 149 11.67 0.68 6.42
CA LEU A 149 11.35 0.64 5.00
C LEU A 149 11.78 -0.66 4.32
N GLU A 150 12.99 -1.15 4.57
CA GLU A 150 13.42 -2.45 4.02
C GLU A 150 12.56 -3.59 4.57
N GLY A 151 12.08 -3.48 5.80
CA GLY A 151 11.08 -4.36 6.38
C GLY A 151 9.76 -4.33 5.61
N MET A 152 9.23 -3.13 5.34
CA MET A 152 7.98 -2.96 4.58
C MET A 152 8.09 -3.56 3.18
N LYS A 153 9.17 -3.25 2.48
CA LYS A 153 9.50 -3.81 1.15
C LYS A 153 9.43 -5.34 1.17
N LYS A 154 10.11 -5.98 2.13
CA LYS A 154 10.11 -7.45 2.27
C LYS A 154 8.71 -7.99 2.55
N CYS A 155 8.01 -7.45 3.54
CA CYS A 155 6.69 -7.93 3.93
C CYS A 155 5.65 -7.75 2.82
N LEU A 156 5.70 -6.65 2.05
CA LEU A 156 4.84 -6.47 0.88
C LEU A 156 5.15 -7.50 -0.20
N LEU A 157 6.43 -7.73 -0.50
CA LEU A 157 6.86 -8.69 -1.52
C LEU A 157 6.69 -10.16 -1.10
N GLU A 158 6.40 -10.46 0.17
CA GLU A 158 5.97 -11.81 0.57
C GLU A 158 4.60 -12.18 -0.03
N ARG A 159 3.67 -11.20 -0.13
CA ARG A 159 2.33 -11.39 -0.70
C ARG A 159 2.25 -11.00 -2.17
N LEU A 160 2.94 -9.94 -2.58
CA LEU A 160 2.86 -9.37 -3.93
C LEU A 160 4.04 -9.80 -4.81
N PRO A 161 3.84 -10.01 -6.12
CA PRO A 161 4.95 -10.34 -7.03
C PRO A 161 5.82 -9.12 -7.35
N SER A 162 5.28 -7.91 -7.19
CA SER A 162 6.03 -6.66 -7.33
C SER A 162 5.41 -5.54 -6.51
N ILE A 163 6.20 -4.49 -6.26
CA ILE A 163 5.72 -3.24 -5.67
C ILE A 163 6.24 -2.05 -6.45
N GLY A 164 5.45 -0.99 -6.53
CA GLY A 164 5.87 0.29 -7.10
C GLY A 164 6.73 1.09 -6.12
N THR A 165 7.58 1.95 -6.68
CA THR A 165 8.40 2.92 -5.94
C THR A 165 8.18 4.33 -6.46
N TYR A 166 8.31 5.33 -5.59
CA TYR A 166 8.21 6.71 -6.01
C TYR A 166 9.42 7.13 -6.84
N GLY A 167 9.19 7.55 -8.09
CA GLY A 167 10.20 8.16 -8.96
C GLY A 167 9.97 9.66 -9.20
N GLY A 168 8.83 10.20 -8.78
CA GLY A 168 8.39 11.58 -9.03
C GLY A 168 6.87 11.69 -9.14
N ALA A 169 6.37 12.93 -9.26
CA ALA A 169 4.93 13.21 -9.30
C ALA A 169 4.18 12.47 -10.42
N TRP A 170 4.89 12.06 -11.48
CA TRP A 170 4.34 11.40 -12.67
C TRP A 170 5.09 10.12 -13.05
N THR A 171 6.06 9.70 -12.24
CA THR A 171 6.95 8.58 -12.54
C THR A 171 7.04 7.67 -11.34
N SER A 172 6.88 6.38 -11.57
CA SER A 172 7.11 5.34 -10.59
C SER A 172 8.14 4.34 -11.13
N GLY A 173 8.88 3.71 -10.23
CA GLY A 173 9.68 2.52 -10.52
C GLY A 173 8.94 1.27 -10.05
N CYS A 174 9.52 0.10 -10.26
CA CYS A 174 8.98 -1.19 -9.83
C CYS A 174 10.12 -2.06 -9.29
N ILE A 175 9.88 -2.75 -8.17
CA ILE A 175 10.75 -3.76 -7.59
C ILE A 175 10.01 -5.08 -7.64
N LYS A 176 10.63 -6.12 -8.20
CA LYS A 176 10.04 -7.46 -8.26
C LYS A 176 10.48 -8.33 -7.10
N ARG A 177 9.64 -9.29 -6.72
CA ARG A 177 9.94 -10.27 -5.67
C ARG A 177 11.23 -11.03 -5.94
N GLU A 178 11.49 -11.39 -7.20
CA GLU A 178 12.66 -12.19 -7.59
C GLU A 178 13.98 -11.44 -7.34
N GLU A 179 13.95 -10.11 -7.34
CA GLU A 179 15.13 -9.26 -7.08
C GLU A 179 15.59 -9.32 -5.61
N LEU A 180 14.76 -9.85 -4.70
CA LEU A 180 15.14 -10.08 -3.29
C LEU A 180 15.90 -11.38 -3.05
N ALA A 181 15.89 -12.31 -4.02
CA ALA A 181 16.47 -13.64 -3.88
C ALA A 181 17.92 -13.75 -4.43
N GLY A 182 18.49 -12.65 -4.94
CA GLY A 182 19.88 -12.53 -5.39
C GLY A 182 20.78 -11.84 -4.38
#